data_AF-A0AA42LV26-F1
#
_entry.id   AF-A0AA42LV26-F1
#
_cell.length_a   1.000
_cell.length_b   1.000
_cell.length_c   1.000
_cell.angle_alpha   90.00
_cell.angle_beta   90.00
_cell.angle_gamma   90.00
#
_symmetry.space_group_name_H-M   'P 1'
#
loop_
_entity.id
_entity.type
_entity.pdbx_description
1 polymer ?
#
loop_
_entity_poly.entity_id
_entity_poly.type
_entity_poly.pdbx_seq_one_letter_code
_entity_poly.pdbx_strand_id
1 'polypeptide(L)' 'MTNFVWRLRAALAYRNQAALGFRQAWGCAGALLENRDFFDGPVDAVREDLTYWGD' A
#
# COMPACT_ATOMS: atom_id res chain seq x y z
N MET A 1 4.92 12.16 -12.03
CA MET A 1 5.10 12.55 -10.61
C MET A 1 4.20 11.77 -9.64
N THR A 2 3.15 11.13 -10.14
CA THR A 2 2.08 10.45 -9.37
C THR A 2 2.45 9.10 -8.75
N ASN A 3 3.27 8.27 -9.41
CA ASN A 3 3.53 6.89 -8.96
C ASN A 3 4.39 6.82 -7.70
N PHE A 4 5.43 7.67 -7.60
CA PHE A 4 6.31 7.69 -6.44
C PHE A 4 5.57 8.13 -5.17
N VAL A 5 4.79 9.21 -5.27
CA VAL A 5 3.99 9.73 -4.15
C VAL A 5 2.91 8.72 -3.74
N TRP A 6 2.26 8.07 -4.70
CA TRP A 6 1.28 7.03 -4.43
C TRP A 6 1.91 5.85 -3.67
N ARG A 7 3.04 5.33 -4.17
CA ARG A 7 3.77 4.22 -3.52
C ARG A 7 4.26 4.60 -2.14
N LEU A 8 4.77 5.83 -1.96
CA LEU A 8 5.20 6.31 -0.65
C LEU A 8 4.03 6.37 0.35
N ARG A 9 2.86 6.86 -0.08
CA ARG A 9 1.64 6.87 0.76
C ARG A 9 1.18 5.46 1.12
N ALA A 10 1.18 4.53 0.17
CA ALA A 10 0.82 3.13 0.43
C ALA A 10 1.83 2.48 1.40
N ALA A 11 3.13 2.73 1.23
CA ALA A 11 4.15 2.21 2.13
C ALA A 11 3.99 2.76 3.56
N LEU A 12 3.65 4.05 3.70
CA LEU A 12 3.35 4.64 5.01
C LEU A 12 2.08 4.05 5.63
N ALA A 13 1.05 3.77 4.83
CA ALA A 13 -0.18 3.12 5.29
C ALA A 13 0.10 1.70 5.81
N TYR A 14 0.87 0.89 5.08
CA TYR A 14 1.28 -0.45 5.54
C TYR A 14 2.06 -0.41 6.85
N ARG A 15 2.97 0.56 7.02
CA ARG A 15 3.70 0.73 8.28
C ARG A 15 2.77 1.05 9.45
N ASN A 16 1.79 1.90 9.24
CA ASN A 16 0.87 2.31 10.30
C ASN A 16 -0.16 1.23 10.64
N GLN A 17 -0.68 0.51 9.63
CA GLN A 17 -1.78 -0.45 9.82
C GLN A 17 -1.29 -1.86 10.17
N ALA A 18 -0.19 -2.32 9.58
CA ALA A 18 0.33 -3.68 9.75
C ALA A 18 1.67 -3.74 10.51
N ALA A 19 2.11 -2.62 11.10
CA ALA A 19 3.37 -2.48 11.83
C ALA A 19 4.61 -2.99 11.06
N LEU A 20 4.56 -3.01 9.73
CA LEU A 20 5.63 -3.54 8.89
C LEU A 20 6.88 -2.65 8.94
N GLY A 21 8.05 -3.25 8.78
CA GLY A 21 9.28 -2.50 8.52
C GLY A 21 9.19 -1.74 7.20
N PHE A 22 9.82 -0.56 7.09
CA PHE A 22 9.72 0.30 5.90
C PHE A 22 10.10 -0.44 4.60
N ARG A 23 11.11 -1.32 4.65
CA ARG A 23 11.54 -2.09 3.47
C ARG A 23 10.46 -3.08 3.00
N GLN A 24 9.79 -3.77 3.92
CA GLN A 24 8.66 -4.66 3.60
C GLN A 24 7.48 -3.85 3.07
N ALA A 25 7.10 -2.79 3.78
CA ALA A 25 6.01 -1.92 3.37
C ALA A 25 6.23 -1.30 1.98
N TRP A 26 7.46 -0.92 1.65
CA TRP A 26 7.82 -0.41 0.32
C TRP A 26 7.75 -1.48 -0.77
N GLY A 27 8.04 -2.74 -0.42
CA GLY A 27 7.85 -3.90 -1.29
C GLY A 27 6.38 -4.13 -1.61
N CYS A 28 5.54 -4.24 -0.58
CA CYS A 28 4.08 -4.42 -0.72
C CYS A 28 3.44 -3.27 -1.50
N ALA A 29 3.79 -2.02 -1.17
CA ALA A 29 3.33 -0.84 -1.91
C ALA A 29 3.76 -0.84 -3.38
N GLY A 30 4.87 -1.51 -3.71
CA GLY A 30 5.32 -1.69 -5.09
C GLY A 30 4.41 -2.63 -5.88
N ALA A 31 4.02 -3.76 -5.29
CA ALA A 31 3.07 -4.69 -5.91
C ALA A 31 1.68 -4.06 -6.05
N LEU A 32 1.22 -3.32 -5.03
CA LEU A 32 -0.05 -2.59 -5.08
C LEU A 32 -0.08 -1.51 -6.16
N LEU A 33 1.06 -0.88 -6.46
CA LEU A 33 1.14 0.18 -7.46
C LEU A 33 0.77 -0.32 -8.87
N GLU A 34 1.02 -1.60 -9.17
CA GLU A 34 0.66 -2.21 -10.45
C GLU A 34 -0.87 -2.31 -10.64
N ASN A 35 -1.62 -2.34 -9.54
CA ASN A 35 -3.08 -2.44 -9.53
C ASN A 35 -3.76 -1.15 -9.03
N ARG A 36 -3.02 -0.04 -8.94
CA ARG A 36 -3.51 1.20 -8.33
C ARG A 36 -4.80 1.76 -8.95
N ASP A 37 -5.05 1.45 -10.22
CA ASP A 37 -6.17 2.01 -10.99
C ASP A 37 -7.52 1.36 -10.59
N PHE A 38 -7.47 0.26 -9.82
CA PHE A 38 -8.64 -0.37 -9.22
C PHE A 38 -9.06 0.26 -7.88
N PHE A 39 -8.24 1.17 -7.33
CA PHE A 39 -8.46 1.74 -6.01
C PHE A 39 -8.57 3.27 -6.09
N ASP A 40 -9.44 3.84 -5.28
CA ASP A 40 -9.61 5.30 -5.17
C ASP A 40 -8.35 5.99 -4.64
N GLY A 41 -7.51 5.27 -3.89
CA GLY A 41 -6.29 5.82 -3.35
C GLY A 41 -5.35 4.78 -2.69
N PRO A 42 -4.12 5.20 -2.38
CA PRO A 42 -3.09 4.31 -1.83
C PRO A 42 -3.42 3.80 -0.43
N VAL A 43 -4.22 4.54 0.35
CA VAL A 43 -4.59 4.11 1.72
C VAL A 43 -5.72 3.09 1.66
N ASP A 44 -6.73 3.32 0.82
CA ASP A 44 -7.83 2.37 0.61
C ASP A 44 -7.33 1.07 0.00
N ALA A 45 -6.41 1.13 -0.97
CA ALA A 45 -5.78 -0.04 -1.54
C ALA A 45 -5.06 -0.91 -0.49
N VAL A 46 -4.34 -0.27 0.44
CA VAL A 46 -3.68 -0.97 1.54
C VAL A 46 -4.68 -1.55 2.52
N ARG A 47 -5.76 -0.81 2.85
CA ARG A 47 -6.80 -1.30 3.74
C ARG A 47 -7.48 -2.54 3.15
N GLU A 48 -7.82 -2.50 1.86
CA GLU A 48 -8.46 -3.59 1.15
C GLU A 48 -7.53 -4.82 1.05
N ASP A 49 -6.26 -4.62 0.69
CA ASP A 49 -5.25 -5.67 0.67
C ASP A 49 -5.07 -6.34 2.04
N LEU A 50 -4.92 -5.55 3.12
CA LEU A 50 -4.79 -6.08 4.47
C LEU A 50 -6.06 -6.79 4.96
N THR A 51 -7.24 -6.38 4.49
CA THR A 51 -8.50 -7.07 4.81
C THR A 51 -8.61 -8.39 4.07
N TYR A 52 -8.17 -8.44 2.80
CA TYR A 52 -8.21 -9.66 1.98
C TYR A 52 -7.27 -10.76 2.51
N TRP A 53 -6.10 -10.39 3.03
CA TRP A 53 -5.11 -11.35 3.56
C TRP A 53 -5.15 -11.53 5.09
N GLY A 54 -5.99 -10.76 5.78
CA GLY A 54 -6.09 -10.75 7.24
C GLY A 54 -7.11 -11.74 7.83
N ASP A 55 -7.94 -12.36 6.98
CA ASP A 55 -8.92 -13.41 7.32
C ASP A 55 -8.33 -14.81 6.98
#